data_AF-A0A960TT62-F1
#
_entry.id   AF-A0A960TT62-F1
#
_cell.length_a   1.000
_cell.length_b   1.000
_cell.length_c   1.000
_cell.angle_alpha   90.00
_cell.angle_beta   90.00
_cell.angle_gamma   90.00
#
_symmetry.space_group_name_H-M   'P 1'
#
loop_
_entity.id
_entity.type
_entity.pdbx_description
1 polymer ?
#
loop_
_entity_poly.entity_id
_entity_poly.type
_entity_poly.pdbx_seq_one_letter_code
_entity_poly.pdbx_strand_id
1 'polypeptide(L)'
;MSATAELLRGLTVAGLLQRWPFADGFLADRDLDPEALAAAPLVDVLDGAGLDALAAFLEEMELFLSGEEAAVESIAVLGGRDKSGADEPVRRLDARVGEVICIVGPTGSGKSRLLADIEWVARGDTPTGRRVLIDGAEGDDRWRTSGDRKLVAQLSQNMNFVMDMGVGDFLALHAESRRADDIDAKVRIIWQE
;
A
#
# COMPACT_ATOMS: atom_id res chain seq x y z
N MET A 1 13.77 -6.60 21.73
CA MET A 1 14.69 -5.73 20.95
C MET A 1 14.79 -6.33 19.56
N SER A 2 14.48 -5.55 18.52
CA SER A 2 14.68 -6.01 17.14
C SER A 2 16.18 -5.98 16.81
N ALA A 3 16.61 -6.77 15.81
CA ALA A 3 18.00 -6.79 15.36
C ALA A 3 18.48 -5.40 14.89
N THR A 4 17.56 -4.58 14.37
CA THR A 4 17.80 -3.20 13.95
C THR A 4 18.17 -2.31 15.13
N ALA A 5 17.45 -2.41 16.25
CA ALA A 5 17.74 -1.63 17.47
C ALA A 5 19.11 -1.96 18.08
N GLU A 6 19.59 -3.19 17.93
CA GLU A 6 20.93 -3.58 18.38
C GLU A 6 22.03 -3.04 17.45
N LEU A 7 21.77 -3.04 16.13
CA LEU A 7 22.67 -2.46 15.13
C LEU A 7 22.87 -0.94 15.32
N LEU A 8 21.78 -0.22 15.60
CA LEU A 8 21.81 1.25 15.76
C LEU A 8 22.73 1.70 16.90
N ARG A 9 22.91 0.88 17.95
CA ARG A 9 23.76 1.23 19.09
C ARG A 9 25.24 1.39 18.74
N GLY A 10 25.68 0.81 17.62
CA GLY A 10 27.06 0.89 17.14
C GLY A 10 27.30 1.93 16.05
N LEU A 11 26.28 2.68 15.61
CA LEU A 11 26.37 3.61 14.49
C LEU A 11 26.53 5.07 14.96
N THR A 12 27.15 5.88 14.11
CA THR A 12 27.11 7.34 14.20
C THR A 12 25.94 7.90 13.37
N VAL A 13 25.60 9.18 13.56
CA VAL A 13 24.59 9.86 12.74
C VAL A 13 24.95 9.81 11.24
N ALA A 14 26.21 10.04 10.87
CA ALA A 14 26.65 9.91 9.49
C ALA A 14 26.52 8.46 8.97
N GLY A 15 26.86 7.47 9.80
CA GLY A 15 26.72 6.05 9.46
C GLY A 15 25.27 5.63 9.25
N LEU A 16 24.34 6.20 10.03
CA LEU A 16 22.90 6.05 9.83
C LEU A 16 22.49 6.57 8.46
N LEU A 17 22.80 7.84 8.15
CA LEU A 17 22.36 8.49 6.90
C LEU A 17 23.02 7.92 5.65
N GLN A 18 24.23 7.38 5.77
CA GLN A 18 24.86 6.66 4.66
C GLN A 18 24.07 5.39 4.29
N ARG A 19 23.48 4.72 5.27
CA ARG A 19 22.75 3.47 5.08
C ARG A 19 21.26 3.70 4.83
N TRP A 20 20.67 4.70 5.48
CA TRP A 20 19.27 5.09 5.38
C TRP A 20 19.15 6.61 5.22
N PRO A 21 19.34 7.13 3.99
CA PRO A 21 19.29 8.58 3.74
C PRO A 21 17.98 9.24 4.16
N PHE A 22 16.88 8.49 4.12
CA PHE A 22 15.54 8.97 4.53
C PHE A 22 15.40 9.17 6.06
N ALA A 23 16.33 8.67 6.88
CA ALA A 23 16.31 8.88 8.31
C ALA A 23 16.59 10.34 8.72
N ASP A 24 17.02 11.17 7.76
CA ASP A 24 17.16 12.62 7.91
C ASP A 24 15.87 13.28 8.44
N GLY A 25 14.72 12.91 7.88
CA GLY A 25 13.42 13.44 8.31
C GLY A 25 13.09 13.11 9.77
N PHE A 26 13.44 11.91 10.23
CA PHE A 26 13.24 11.49 11.62
C PHE A 26 14.09 12.31 12.60
N LEU A 27 15.31 12.68 12.21
CA LEU A 27 16.19 13.53 13.01
C LEU A 27 15.70 14.98 13.01
N ALA A 28 15.32 15.50 11.85
CA ALA A 28 14.79 16.86 11.70
C ALA A 28 13.52 17.08 12.53
N ASP A 29 12.60 16.11 12.58
CA ASP A 29 11.38 16.17 13.40
C ASP A 29 11.65 16.26 14.91
N ARG A 30 12.90 16.03 15.34
CA ARG A 30 13.37 16.10 16.73
C ARG A 30 14.34 17.25 16.95
N ASP A 31 14.41 18.20 16.02
CA ASP A 31 15.34 19.34 16.04
C ASP A 31 16.83 18.92 16.12
N LEU A 32 17.17 17.74 15.58
CA LEU A 32 18.54 17.23 15.54
C LEU A 32 19.17 17.57 14.19
N ASP A 33 20.20 18.42 14.20
CA ASP A 33 20.98 18.78 13.01
C ASP A 33 21.97 17.64 12.66
N PRO A 34 21.75 16.90 11.55
CA PRO A 34 22.57 15.75 11.22
C PRO A 34 23.96 16.11 10.71
N GLU A 35 24.14 17.31 10.15
CA GLU A 35 25.45 17.79 9.72
C GLU A 35 26.33 18.12 10.93
N ALA A 36 25.75 18.81 11.93
CA ALA A 36 26.46 19.13 13.17
C ALA A 36 26.78 17.89 14.01
N LEU A 37 25.92 16.86 13.97
CA LEU A 37 26.05 15.65 14.77
C LEU A 37 26.67 14.45 14.01
N ALA A 38 27.19 14.66 12.80
CA ALA A 38 27.64 13.60 11.90
C ALA A 38 28.54 12.53 12.56
N ALA A 39 29.49 12.96 13.42
CA ALA A 39 30.43 12.07 14.10
C ALA A 39 29.91 11.50 15.43
N ALA A 40 28.77 12.00 15.95
CA ALA A 40 28.24 11.58 17.23
C ALA A 40 27.66 10.15 17.14
N PRO A 41 27.97 9.26 18.11
CA PRO A 41 27.28 7.99 18.26
C PRO A 41 25.78 8.20 18.47
N LEU A 42 24.94 7.38 17.84
CA LEU A 42 23.48 7.49 17.98
C LEU A 42 23.03 7.34 19.44
N VAL A 43 23.74 6.55 20.24
CA VAL A 43 23.46 6.36 21.67
C VAL A 43 23.71 7.60 22.52
N ASP A 44 24.51 8.55 22.03
CA ASP A 44 24.78 9.82 22.70
C ASP A 44 23.77 10.91 22.27
N VAL A 45 23.08 10.69 21.15
CA VAL A 45 22.10 11.62 20.56
C VAL A 45 20.66 11.22 20.92
N LEU A 46 20.37 9.92 20.95
CA LEU A 46 19.06 9.35 21.23
C LEU A 46 19.13 8.45 22.46
N ASP A 47 18.16 8.60 23.35
CA ASP A 47 17.97 7.68 24.46
C ASP A 47 17.44 6.32 23.98
N GLY A 48 17.30 5.36 24.91
CA GLY A 48 16.83 4.01 24.56
C GLY A 48 15.47 4.01 23.85
N ALA A 49 14.54 4.89 24.27
CA ALA A 49 13.23 5.02 23.64
C ALA A 49 13.32 5.63 22.23
N GLY A 50 14.20 6.61 22.03
CA GLY A 50 14.47 7.22 20.73
C GLY A 50 15.11 6.23 19.74
N LEU A 51 16.02 5.37 20.21
CA LEU A 51 16.61 4.31 19.39
C LEU A 51 15.57 3.25 18.99
N ASP A 52 14.69 2.87 19.91
CA ASP A 52 13.61 1.93 19.61
C ASP A 52 12.61 2.55 18.60
N ALA A 53 12.29 3.84 18.74
CA ALA A 53 11.44 4.56 17.78
C ALA A 53 12.10 4.69 16.40
N LEU A 54 13.41 4.96 16.35
CA LEU A 54 14.16 5.01 15.11
C LEU A 54 14.19 3.62 14.45
N ALA A 55 14.42 2.55 15.21
CA ALA A 55 14.38 1.19 14.68
C ALA A 55 13.02 0.86 14.05
N ALA A 56 11.92 1.20 14.74
CA ALA A 56 10.57 0.99 14.20
C ALA A 56 10.32 1.82 12.93
N PHE A 57 10.74 3.09 12.92
CA PHE A 57 10.64 3.96 11.75
C PHE A 57 11.43 3.40 10.55
N LEU A 58 12.66 2.91 10.77
CA LEU A 58 13.49 2.32 9.72
C LEU A 58 12.87 1.03 9.18
N GLU A 59 12.35 0.16 10.05
CA GLU A 59 11.67 -1.08 9.63
C GLU A 59 10.40 -0.77 8.82
N GLU A 60 9.61 0.22 9.24
CA GLU A 60 8.43 0.67 8.49
C GLU A 60 8.82 1.26 7.13
N MET A 61 9.86 2.10 7.09
CA MET A 61 10.34 2.71 5.85
C MET A 61 11.01 1.69 4.92
N GLU A 62 11.75 0.71 5.43
CA GLU A 62 12.29 -0.38 4.63
C GLU A 62 11.18 -1.28 4.10
N LEU A 63 10.14 -1.58 4.90
CA LEU A 63 8.95 -2.27 4.40
C LEU A 63 8.24 -1.45 3.33
N PHE A 64 8.19 -0.13 3.47
CA PHE A 64 7.68 0.76 2.45
C PHE A 64 8.59 0.78 1.20
N LEU A 65 9.90 0.86 1.32
CA LEU A 65 10.82 1.03 0.19
C LEU A 65 11.23 -0.28 -0.51
N SER A 66 11.19 -1.41 0.21
CA SER A 66 11.64 -2.72 -0.28
C SER A 66 10.89 -3.21 -1.52
N GLY A 67 9.75 -2.63 -1.86
CA GLY A 67 9.06 -2.91 -3.12
C GLY A 67 8.62 -4.37 -3.26
N GLU A 68 8.72 -5.17 -2.19
CA GLU A 68 7.99 -6.43 -2.07
C GLU A 68 6.52 -6.04 -1.93
N GLU A 69 5.87 -5.82 -3.08
CA GLU A 69 4.44 -6.02 -3.20
C GLU A 69 4.19 -7.41 -2.62
N ALA A 70 3.67 -7.47 -1.40
CA ALA A 70 3.35 -8.76 -0.79
C ALA A 70 2.45 -9.49 -1.79
N ALA A 71 2.99 -10.57 -2.36
CA ALA A 71 2.32 -11.31 -3.40
C ALA A 71 1.04 -11.87 -2.79
N VAL A 72 -0.10 -11.27 -3.15
CA VAL A 72 -1.40 -11.73 -2.68
C VAL A 72 -1.73 -13.00 -3.44
N GLU A 73 -1.89 -14.10 -2.71
CA GLU A 73 -2.23 -15.42 -3.28
C GLU A 73 -3.74 -15.62 -3.36
N SER A 74 -4.49 -14.98 -2.45
CA SER A 74 -5.95 -15.12 -2.38
C SER A 74 -6.66 -13.96 -1.69
N ILE A 75 -7.92 -13.77 -2.09
CA ILE A 75 -8.87 -12.93 -1.36
C ILE A 75 -10.09 -13.74 -0.94
N ALA A 76 -10.67 -13.41 0.20
CA ALA A 76 -11.94 -13.97 0.63
C ALA A 76 -12.91 -12.87 1.06
N VAL A 77 -14.09 -12.84 0.43
CA VAL A 77 -15.18 -11.94 0.82
C VAL A 77 -16.15 -12.70 1.72
N LEU A 78 -16.24 -12.27 2.97
CA LEU A 78 -17.22 -12.76 3.92
C LEU A 78 -18.53 -11.97 3.76
N GLY A 79 -19.62 -12.70 3.65
CA GLY A 79 -20.96 -12.17 3.47
C GLY A 79 -21.40 -11.29 4.63
N GLY A 80 -22.08 -10.20 4.30
CA GLY A 80 -22.64 -9.25 5.25
C GLY A 80 -24.16 -9.28 5.22
N ARG A 81 -24.77 -8.10 5.08
CA ARG A 81 -26.20 -7.88 5.01
C ARG A 81 -26.59 -7.17 3.73
N ASP A 82 -27.79 -7.49 3.24
CA ASP A 82 -28.41 -6.82 2.11
C ASP A 82 -29.04 -5.47 2.50
N LYS A 83 -29.65 -4.80 1.51
CA LYS A 83 -30.32 -3.49 1.71
C LYS A 83 -31.50 -3.51 2.69
N SER A 84 -32.04 -4.69 3.00
CA SER A 84 -33.13 -4.88 3.97
C SER A 84 -32.61 -5.19 5.38
N GLY A 85 -31.28 -5.33 5.54
CA GLY A 85 -30.65 -5.74 6.79
C GLY A 85 -30.67 -7.25 7.02
N ALA A 86 -31.19 -8.03 6.07
CA ALA A 86 -31.13 -9.48 6.13
C ALA A 86 -29.73 -9.98 5.79
N ASP A 87 -29.36 -11.12 6.36
CA ASP A 87 -28.11 -11.79 6.04
C ASP A 87 -28.03 -12.18 4.56
N GLU A 88 -26.88 -11.93 3.93
CA GLU A 88 -26.65 -12.37 2.57
C GLU A 88 -26.58 -13.90 2.49
N PRO A 89 -27.17 -14.52 1.45
CA PRO A 89 -27.16 -15.98 1.29
C PRO A 89 -25.74 -16.50 1.01
N VAL A 90 -24.91 -15.72 0.32
CA VAL A 90 -23.50 -16.05 0.08
C VAL A 90 -22.70 -15.61 1.29
N ARG A 91 -22.29 -16.58 2.11
CA ARG A 91 -21.53 -16.31 3.35
C ARG A 91 -20.03 -16.17 3.13
N ARG A 92 -19.49 -16.75 2.06
CA ARG A 92 -18.07 -16.67 1.70
C ARG A 92 -17.88 -16.83 0.20
N LEU A 93 -17.05 -15.98 -0.39
CA LEU A 93 -16.54 -16.08 -1.75
C LEU A 93 -15.01 -16.04 -1.69
N ASP A 94 -14.35 -17.07 -2.19
CA ASP A 94 -12.90 -17.14 -2.29
C ASP A 94 -12.48 -16.90 -3.75
N ALA A 95 -11.38 -16.18 -3.95
CA ALA A 95 -10.72 -16.02 -5.24
C ALA A 95 -9.22 -16.17 -5.07
N ARG A 96 -8.57 -16.90 -5.98
CA ARG A 96 -7.12 -17.13 -5.98
C ARG A 96 -6.45 -16.50 -7.20
N VAL A 97 -5.15 -16.30 -7.10
CA VAL A 97 -4.34 -15.85 -8.24
C VAL A 97 -4.57 -16.75 -9.45
N GLY A 98 -4.77 -16.11 -10.60
CA GLY A 98 -5.04 -16.79 -11.88
C GLY A 98 -6.50 -17.15 -12.13
N GLU A 99 -7.39 -16.98 -11.15
CA GLU A 99 -8.83 -17.23 -11.35
C GLU A 99 -9.52 -16.04 -12.03
N VAL A 100 -10.40 -16.34 -12.98
CA VAL A 100 -11.29 -15.36 -13.60
C VAL A 100 -12.72 -15.63 -13.12
N ILE A 101 -13.23 -14.72 -12.28
CA ILE A 101 -14.57 -14.85 -11.68
C ILE A 101 -15.54 -13.88 -12.36
N CYS A 102 -16.69 -14.41 -12.79
CA CYS A 102 -17.77 -13.60 -13.33
C CYS A 102 -18.90 -13.45 -12.31
N ILE A 103 -19.27 -12.20 -12.00
CA ILE A 103 -20.38 -11.89 -11.08
C ILE A 103 -21.57 -11.37 -11.91
N VAL A 104 -22.68 -12.11 -11.89
CA VAL A 104 -23.88 -11.78 -12.65
C VAL A 104 -25.07 -11.52 -11.74
N GLY A 105 -26.00 -10.66 -12.19
CA GLY A 105 -27.23 -10.35 -11.46
C GLY A 105 -27.93 -9.10 -12.01
N PRO A 106 -29.20 -8.88 -11.67
CA PRO A 106 -29.96 -7.72 -12.15
C PRO A 106 -29.41 -6.39 -11.63
N THR A 107 -29.82 -5.27 -12.24
CA THR A 107 -29.51 -3.93 -11.72
C THR A 107 -29.99 -3.79 -10.28
N GLY A 108 -29.14 -3.22 -9.41
CA GLY A 108 -29.46 -3.06 -7.99
C GLY A 108 -29.21 -4.29 -7.10
N SER A 109 -28.69 -5.40 -7.64
CA SER A 109 -28.36 -6.61 -6.86
C SER A 109 -27.10 -6.48 -5.97
N GLY A 110 -26.46 -5.32 -5.94
CA GLY A 110 -25.27 -5.07 -5.13
C GLY A 110 -23.91 -5.35 -5.79
N LYS A 111 -23.84 -5.70 -7.08
CA LYS A 111 -22.56 -5.99 -7.79
C LYS A 111 -21.52 -4.88 -7.63
N SER A 112 -21.88 -3.63 -7.95
CA SER A 112 -20.97 -2.48 -7.81
C SER A 112 -20.56 -2.26 -6.35
N ARG A 113 -21.46 -2.57 -5.41
CA ARG A 113 -21.17 -2.45 -3.97
C ARG A 113 -20.20 -3.53 -3.50
N LEU A 114 -20.34 -4.76 -4.00
CA LEU A 114 -19.39 -5.85 -3.76
C LEU A 114 -17.99 -5.47 -4.27
N LEU A 115 -17.88 -4.93 -5.48
CA LEU A 115 -16.60 -4.46 -6.02
C LEU A 115 -15.99 -3.33 -5.18
N ALA A 116 -16.81 -2.38 -4.71
CA ALA A 116 -16.33 -1.31 -3.82
C ALA A 116 -15.87 -1.84 -2.45
N ASP A 117 -16.58 -2.82 -1.87
CA ASP A 117 -16.16 -3.45 -0.61
C ASP A 117 -14.81 -4.20 -0.78
N ILE A 118 -14.54 -4.79 -1.97
CA ILE A 118 -13.24 -5.38 -2.34
C ILE A 118 -12.17 -4.30 -2.50
N GLU A 119 -12.44 -3.23 -3.25
CA GLU A 119 -11.52 -2.11 -3.46
C GLU A 119 -11.04 -1.51 -2.12
N TRP A 120 -11.95 -1.38 -1.16
CA TRP A 120 -11.67 -0.77 0.13
C TRP A 120 -11.16 -1.76 1.18
N VAL A 121 -11.01 -3.04 0.82
CA VAL A 121 -10.64 -4.11 1.76
C VAL A 121 -11.49 -4.00 3.04
N ALA A 122 -12.82 -4.08 2.86
CA ALA A 122 -13.79 -3.80 3.92
C ALA A 122 -13.54 -4.67 5.17
N ARG A 123 -13.73 -4.11 6.36
CA ARG A 123 -13.55 -4.81 7.66
C ARG A 123 -14.86 -4.89 8.45
N GLY A 124 -15.99 -4.93 7.75
CA GLY A 124 -17.32 -4.88 8.36
C GLY A 124 -17.76 -3.45 8.72
N ASP A 125 -17.00 -2.45 8.28
CA ASP A 125 -17.16 -1.02 8.51
C ASP A 125 -17.98 -0.31 7.43
N THR A 126 -18.36 -1.04 6.39
CA THR A 126 -19.23 -0.54 5.32
C THR A 126 -20.71 -0.80 5.62
N PRO A 127 -21.66 -0.12 4.95
CA PRO A 127 -23.09 -0.36 5.15
C PRO A 127 -23.54 -1.82 4.93
N THR A 128 -22.80 -2.58 4.11
CA THR A 128 -23.05 -4.00 3.87
C THR A 128 -22.54 -4.87 5.02
N GLY A 129 -21.59 -4.41 5.82
CA GLY A 129 -20.96 -5.21 6.87
C GLY A 129 -20.12 -6.38 6.34
N ARG A 130 -19.80 -6.42 5.04
CA ARG A 130 -18.88 -7.42 4.47
C ARG A 130 -17.48 -7.26 5.02
N ARG A 131 -16.73 -8.37 5.07
CA ARG A 131 -15.31 -8.37 5.38
C ARG A 131 -14.50 -8.96 4.23
N VAL A 132 -13.36 -8.39 3.94
CA VAL A 132 -12.43 -8.86 2.91
C VAL A 132 -11.15 -9.28 3.60
N LEU A 133 -10.79 -10.54 3.41
CA LEU A 133 -9.54 -11.11 3.89
C LEU A 133 -8.56 -11.20 2.73
N ILE A 134 -7.30 -10.87 2.99
CA ILE A 134 -6.16 -11.03 2.09
C ILE A 134 -5.30 -12.14 2.67
N ASP A 135 -5.10 -13.21 1.91
CA ASP A 135 -4.35 -14.40 2.36
C ASP A 135 -4.83 -14.97 3.71
N GLY A 136 -6.14 -14.89 3.92
CA GLY A 136 -6.81 -15.40 5.12
C GLY A 136 -6.76 -14.48 6.34
N ALA A 137 -6.05 -13.34 6.27
CA ALA A 137 -5.98 -12.34 7.34
C ALA A 137 -6.78 -11.07 6.98
N GLU A 138 -7.15 -10.27 7.98
CA GLU A 138 -7.67 -8.92 7.70
C GLU A 138 -6.57 -8.10 7.01
N GLY A 139 -6.88 -7.51 5.87
CA GLY A 139 -5.88 -6.78 5.10
C GLY A 139 -5.40 -5.54 5.84
N ASP A 140 -4.10 -5.24 5.77
CA ASP A 140 -3.39 -4.12 6.40
C ASP A 140 -3.93 -2.73 5.97
N ASP A 141 -3.81 -1.73 6.85
CA ASP A 141 -4.21 -0.33 6.59
C ASP A 141 -3.51 0.23 5.35
N ARG A 142 -2.29 -0.21 5.04
CA ARG A 142 -1.54 0.21 3.84
C ARG A 142 -2.33 0.04 2.54
N TRP A 143 -3.19 -0.97 2.45
CA TRP A 143 -4.01 -1.25 1.26
C TRP A 143 -5.23 -0.33 1.15
N ARG A 144 -5.60 0.34 2.24
CA ARG A 144 -6.76 1.25 2.35
C ARG A 144 -6.36 2.71 2.21
N THR A 145 -5.18 3.08 2.69
CA THR A 145 -4.74 4.49 2.83
C THR A 145 -3.77 4.96 1.75
N SER A 146 -3.12 4.04 1.02
CA SER A 146 -2.07 4.42 0.06
C SER A 146 -2.64 4.81 -1.31
N GLY A 147 -2.51 6.09 -1.70
CA GLY A 147 -2.79 6.56 -3.06
C GLY A 147 -1.91 5.91 -4.14
N ASP A 148 -0.73 5.44 -3.75
CA ASP A 148 0.27 4.88 -4.67
C ASP A 148 0.29 3.35 -4.72
N ARG A 149 -0.36 2.66 -3.76
CA ARG A 149 -0.31 1.19 -3.61
C ARG A 149 -1.67 0.56 -3.35
N LYS A 150 -2.61 0.81 -4.25
CA LYS A 150 -3.89 0.10 -4.23
C LYS A 150 -3.68 -1.36 -4.63
N LEU A 151 -4.23 -2.29 -3.85
CA LEU A 151 -4.25 -3.71 -4.19
C LEU A 151 -5.07 -4.00 -5.46
N VAL A 152 -6.10 -3.19 -5.68
CA VAL A 152 -7.09 -3.42 -6.72
C VAL A 152 -6.90 -2.40 -7.84
N ALA A 153 -6.62 -2.91 -9.04
CA ALA A 153 -6.78 -2.15 -10.27
C ALA A 153 -8.23 -2.31 -10.77
N GLN A 154 -8.90 -1.19 -11.06
CA GLN A 154 -10.26 -1.19 -11.56
C GLN A 154 -10.34 -0.46 -12.89
N LEU A 155 -11.03 -1.07 -13.86
CA LEU A 155 -11.52 -0.38 -15.05
C LEU A 155 -12.94 0.13 -14.79
N SER A 156 -13.16 1.45 -14.90
CA SER A 156 -14.48 2.04 -14.71
C SER A 156 -15.42 1.70 -15.88
N GLN A 157 -16.72 1.55 -15.59
CA GLN A 157 -17.73 1.37 -16.64
C GLN A 157 -17.90 2.62 -17.50
N ASN A 158 -17.73 3.80 -16.90
CA ASN A 158 -17.77 5.09 -17.58
C ASN A 158 -16.35 5.67 -17.61
N MET A 159 -15.86 5.99 -18.80
CA MET A 159 -14.53 6.55 -19.04
C MET A 159 -14.66 8.06 -19.25
N ASN A 160 -14.63 8.83 -18.16
CA ASN A 160 -14.59 10.30 -18.24
C ASN A 160 -13.14 10.76 -18.30
N PHE A 161 -12.57 10.83 -19.50
CA PHE A 161 -11.26 11.44 -19.71
C PHE A 161 -11.44 12.95 -19.86
N VAL A 162 -10.82 13.69 -18.95
CA VAL A 162 -10.84 15.17 -18.95
C VAL A 162 -9.64 15.73 -19.73
N MET A 163 -8.75 14.88 -20.22
CA MET A 163 -7.50 15.26 -20.90
C MET A 163 -7.53 14.88 -22.38
N ASP A 164 -7.17 15.83 -23.24
CA ASP A 164 -7.00 15.64 -24.68
C ASP A 164 -5.53 15.33 -24.97
N MET A 165 -5.18 14.05 -24.98
CA MET A 165 -3.81 13.55 -25.20
C MET A 165 -3.82 12.15 -25.82
N GLY A 166 -2.71 11.75 -26.44
CA GLY A 166 -2.53 10.40 -26.98
C GLY A 166 -2.46 9.34 -25.89
N VAL A 167 -2.75 8.08 -26.23
CA VAL A 167 -2.69 6.94 -25.29
C VAL A 167 -1.27 6.75 -24.75
N GLY A 168 -0.26 6.84 -25.62
CA GLY A 168 1.14 6.75 -25.23
C GLY A 168 1.53 7.84 -24.23
N ASP A 169 1.19 9.09 -24.52
CA ASP A 169 1.45 10.23 -23.64
C ASP A 169 0.74 10.10 -22.29
N PHE A 170 -0.51 9.62 -22.28
CA PHE A 170 -1.25 9.35 -21.06
C PHE A 170 -0.56 8.30 -20.18
N LEU A 171 -0.12 7.19 -20.79
CA LEU A 171 0.58 6.12 -20.07
C LEU A 171 1.94 6.60 -19.53
N ALA A 172 2.68 7.38 -20.32
CA ALA A 172 3.94 7.97 -19.89
C ALA A 172 3.74 8.94 -18.72
N LEU A 173 2.80 9.88 -18.83
CA LEU A 173 2.45 10.83 -17.77
C LEU A 173 2.03 10.12 -16.48
N HIS A 174 1.27 9.03 -16.59
CA HIS A 174 0.87 8.22 -15.46
C HIS A 174 2.07 7.54 -14.78
N ALA A 175 2.97 6.95 -15.56
CA ALA A 175 4.18 6.30 -15.07
C ALA A 175 5.14 7.31 -14.41
N GLU A 176 5.30 8.51 -15.00
CA GLU A 176 6.06 9.62 -14.44
C GLU A 176 5.50 10.08 -13.08
N SER A 177 4.18 10.23 -12.98
CA SER A 177 3.53 10.63 -11.71
C SER A 177 3.82 9.65 -10.56
N ARG A 178 4.10 8.39 -10.89
CA ARG A 178 4.48 7.33 -9.95
C ARG A 178 5.98 7.10 -9.83
N ARG A 179 6.82 7.93 -10.47
CA ARG A 179 8.28 7.78 -10.50
C ARG A 179 8.71 6.39 -10.93
N ALA A 180 8.01 5.81 -11.90
CA ALA A 180 8.29 4.49 -12.40
C ALA A 180 9.65 4.44 -13.11
N ASP A 181 10.46 3.41 -12.82
CA ASP A 181 11.67 3.15 -13.61
C ASP A 181 11.33 2.73 -15.05
N ASP A 182 12.18 3.09 -16.00
CA ASP A 182 12.09 2.72 -17.43
C ASP A 182 10.67 2.89 -18.02
N ILE A 183 10.18 4.14 -17.99
CA ILE A 183 8.85 4.53 -18.46
C ILE A 183 8.61 4.04 -19.89
N ASP A 184 9.57 4.22 -20.78
CA ASP A 184 9.45 3.84 -22.19
C ASP A 184 9.23 2.33 -22.35
N ALA A 185 9.95 1.49 -21.60
CA ALA A 185 9.72 0.04 -21.64
C ALA A 185 8.33 -0.32 -21.10
N LYS A 186 7.89 0.29 -20.01
CA LYS A 186 6.57 0.05 -19.42
C LYS A 186 5.43 0.43 -20.37
N VAL A 187 5.55 1.57 -21.06
CA VAL A 187 4.56 1.98 -22.07
C VAL A 187 4.49 0.97 -23.22
N ARG A 188 5.63 0.50 -23.74
CA ARG A 188 5.68 -0.47 -24.86
C ARG A 188 5.07 -1.85 -24.55
N ILE A 189 4.98 -2.24 -23.28
CA ILE A 189 4.31 -3.48 -22.86
C ILE A 189 2.79 -3.35 -23.02
N ILE A 190 2.25 -2.15 -22.84
CA ILE A 190 0.81 -1.88 -22.81
C ILE A 190 0.30 -1.39 -24.18
N TRP A 191 1.07 -0.54 -24.85
CA TRP A 191 0.68 0.15 -26.07
C TRP A 191 1.81 0.13 -27.11
N GLN A 192 1.47 -0.25 -28.33
CA GLN A 192 2.32 -0.15 -29.52
C GLN A 192 1.51 0.55 -30.62
N GLU A 193 2.12 1.53 -31.28
CA GLU A 193 1.50 2.27 -32.39
C GLU A 193 1.22 1.41 -33.63
#